data_AF-A0A542PY81-F1
#
_entry.id   AF-A0A542PY81-F1
#
_cell.length_a   1.000
_cell.length_b   1.000
_cell.length_c   1.000
_cell.angle_alpha   90.00
_cell.angle_beta   90.00
_cell.angle_gamma   90.00
#
_symmetry.space_group_name_H-M   'P 1'
#
loop_
_entity.id
_entity.type
_entity.pdbx_description
1 polymer ?
#
loop_
_entity_poly.entity_id
_entity_poly.type
_entity_poly.pdbx_seq_one_letter_code
_entity_poly.pdbx_strand_id
1 'polypeptide(L)' 'MAIQNVAARLSAAYPLADAATVEATVSSVYGSFHQARVRAFIPILVERRARKVLHAAARAAAVEAEDAPAPDGGTSGP' A
#
# COMPACT_ATOMS: atom_id res chain seq x y z
N MET A 1 -5.57 19.18 0.97
CA MET A 1 -4.62 19.22 2.12
C MET A 1 -3.37 18.40 1.79
N ALA A 2 -2.19 18.73 2.33
CA ALA A 2 -0.90 18.12 1.93
C ALA A 2 -0.85 16.58 2.02
N ILE A 3 -1.51 15.97 3.02
CA ILE A 3 -1.58 14.51 3.17
C ILE A 3 -2.47 13.84 2.12
N GLN A 4 -3.57 14.49 1.70
CA GLN A 4 -4.39 13.99 0.60
C GLN A 4 -3.61 13.99 -0.72
N ASN A 5 -2.74 14.98 -0.94
CA ASN A 5 -1.85 15.00 -2.11
C ASN A 5 -0.83 13.86 -2.07
N VAL A 6 -0.37 13.46 -0.87
CA VAL A 6 0.49 12.28 -0.71
C VAL A 6 -0.28 11.01 -1.07
N ALA A 7 -1.51 10.85 -0.59
CA ALA A 7 -2.36 9.71 -0.95
C ALA A 7 -2.57 9.61 -2.46
N ALA A 8 -2.96 10.71 -3.12
CA ALA A 8 -3.15 10.75 -4.58
C ALA A 8 -1.87 10.37 -5.36
N ARG A 9 -0.69 10.87 -4.95
CA ARG A 9 0.59 10.50 -5.57
C ARG A 9 0.92 9.02 -5.38
N LEU A 10 0.60 8.46 -4.22
CA LEU A 10 0.84 7.05 -3.95
C LEU A 10 -0.14 6.16 -4.71
N SER A 11 -1.43 6.52 -4.78
CA SER A 11 -2.40 5.77 -5.59
C SER A 11 -1.98 5.73 -7.06
N ALA A 12 -1.45 6.83 -7.60
CA ALA A 12 -0.90 6.86 -8.96
C ALA A 12 0.38 6.00 -9.12
N ALA A 13 1.21 5.89 -8.07
CA ALA A 13 2.45 5.13 -8.10
C ALA A 13 2.27 3.61 -7.88
N TYR A 14 1.17 3.21 -7.24
CA TYR A 14 0.82 1.82 -6.95
C TYR A 14 -0.56 1.46 -7.53
N PRO A 15 -0.72 1.43 -8.86
CA PRO A 15 -2.02 1.20 -9.50
C PRO A 15 -2.60 -0.20 -9.25
N LEU A 16 -1.76 -1.16 -8.85
CA LEU A 16 -2.17 -2.52 -8.47
C LEU A 16 -2.58 -2.63 -7.00
N ALA A 17 -2.29 -1.62 -6.17
CA ALA A 17 -2.73 -1.59 -4.80
C ALA A 17 -4.14 -0.99 -4.73
N ASP A 18 -4.99 -1.58 -3.91
CA ASP A 18 -6.31 -1.02 -3.63
C ASP A 18 -6.21 0.39 -3.04
N ALA A 19 -7.05 1.30 -3.54
CA ALA A 19 -7.03 2.71 -3.14
C ALA A 19 -7.31 2.89 -1.65
N ALA A 20 -8.23 2.11 -1.07
CA ALA A 20 -8.51 2.15 0.36
C ALA A 20 -7.30 1.69 1.19
N THR A 21 -6.56 0.69 0.69
CA THR A 21 -5.30 0.24 1.29
C THR A 21 -4.22 1.33 1.28
N VAL A 22 -4.08 2.07 0.17
CA VAL A 22 -3.16 3.22 0.09
C VAL A 22 -3.54 4.31 1.09
N GLU A 23 -4.82 4.69 1.13
CA GLU A 23 -5.33 5.73 2.04
C GLU A 23 -5.19 5.34 3.52
N ALA A 24 -5.51 4.09 3.87
CA ALA A 24 -5.34 3.56 5.21
C ALA A 24 -3.87 3.56 5.63
N THR A 25 -2.97 3.16 4.73
CA THR A 25 -1.52 3.18 4.98
C THR A 25 -1.03 4.61 5.23
N VAL A 26 -1.41 5.56 4.39
CA VAL A 26 -1.03 6.97 4.54
C VAL A 26 -1.56 7.55 5.84
N SER A 27 -2.82 7.28 6.17
CA SER A 27 -3.47 7.75 7.41
C SER A 27 -2.81 7.17 8.66
N SER A 28 -2.53 5.87 8.66
CA SER A 28 -1.82 5.19 9.76
C SER A 28 -0.42 5.78 9.96
N VAL A 29 0.35 5.93 8.87
CA VAL A 29 1.68 6.51 8.92
C VAL A 29 1.64 7.97 9.39
N TYR A 30 0.68 8.77 8.92
CA TYR A 30 0.51 10.15 9.38
C TYR A 30 0.16 10.23 10.87
N GLY A 31 -0.72 9.34 11.36
CA GLY A 31 -1.07 9.21 12.77
C GLY A 31 0.14 8.88 13.66
N SER A 32 1.14 8.17 13.14
CA SER A 32 2.38 7.91 13.89
C SER A 32 3.18 9.17 14.24
N PHE A 33 2.93 10.30 13.58
CA PHE A 33 3.53 11.61 13.87
C PHE A 33 2.66 12.52 14.77
N HIS A 34 1.69 11.96 15.50
CA HIS A 34 0.79 12.76 16.35
C HIS A 34 1.52 13.60 17.41
N GLN A 35 2.67 13.14 17.92
CA GLN A 35 3.47 13.85 18.92
C GLN A 35 4.51 14.83 18.32
N ALA A 36 4.64 14.89 16.99
CA ALA A 36 5.66 15.70 16.34
C ALA A 36 5.29 17.20 16.39
N ARG A 37 6.14 17.99 17.04
CA ARG A 37 5.97 19.46 17.20
C ARG A 37 6.19 20.24 15.90
N VAL A 38 7.10 19.78 15.04
CA VAL A 38 7.38 20.41 13.72
C VAL A 38 6.70 19.59 12.63
N ARG A 39 5.72 20.19 11.95
CA ARG A 39 4.87 19.47 10.98
C ARG A 39 5.22 19.68 9.50
N ALA A 40 6.11 20.63 9.20
CA ALA A 40 6.48 20.99 7.82
C ALA A 40 7.04 19.80 7.01
N PHE A 41 7.76 18.90 7.66
CA PHE A 41 8.40 17.75 7.02
C PHE A 41 7.58 16.46 7.08
N ILE A 42 6.47 16.45 7.83
CA ILE A 42 5.64 15.25 8.00
C ILE A 42 5.17 14.69 6.65
N PRO A 43 4.69 15.48 5.67
CA PRO A 43 4.25 14.92 4.38
C PRO A 43 5.33 14.10 3.66
N ILE A 44 6.57 14.57 3.63
CA ILE A 44 7.70 13.86 3.01
C ILE A 44 8.03 12.57 3.77
N LEU A 45 8.02 12.62 5.11
CA LEU A 45 8.30 11.44 5.93
C LEU A 45 7.19 10.38 5.78
N VAL A 46 5.93 10.83 5.72
CA VAL A 46 4.77 9.97 5.50
C VAL A 46 4.88 9.27 4.15
N GLU A 47 5.13 10.03 3.09
CA GLU A 47 5.27 9.49 1.75
C GLU A 47 6.39 8.45 1.67
N ARG A 48 7.57 8.75 2.24
CA ARG A 48 8.70 7.83 2.27
C ARG A 48 8.38 6.54 3.01
N ARG A 49 7.70 6.62 4.16
CA ARG A 49 7.36 5.44 4.97
C ARG A 49 6.22 4.63 4.34
N ALA A 50 5.21 5.28 3.77
CA ALA A 50 4.12 4.62 3.06
C ALA A 50 4.63 3.84 1.84
N ARG A 51 5.56 4.39 1.04
CA ARG A 51 6.19 3.65 -0.07
C ARG A 51 6.85 2.34 0.38
N LYS A 52 7.56 2.36 1.52
CA LYS A 52 8.20 1.16 2.06
C LYS A 52 7.16 0.09 2.43
N VAL A 53 6.07 0.50 3.08
CA VAL A 53 4.98 -0.40 3.46
C VAL A 53 4.31 -0.99 2.23
N LEU A 54 3.94 -0.15 1.25
CA LEU A 54 3.27 -0.58 0.03
C LEU A 54 4.15 -1.48 -0.84
N HIS A 55 5.46 -1.19 -0.95
CA HIS A 55 6.38 -2.10 -1.65
C HIS A 55 6.51 -3.46 -0.97
N ALA A 56 6.58 -3.48 0.37
CA ALA A 56 6.64 -4.74 1.10
C ALA A 56 5.35 -5.56 0.90
N ALA A 57 4.19 -4.91 0.96
CA ALA A 57 2.90 -5.55 0.72
C ALA A 57 2.78 -6.07 -0.72
N ALA A 58 3.16 -5.28 -1.73
CA ALA A 58 3.15 -5.70 -3.13
C ALA A 58 4.06 -6.90 -3.38
N ARG A 59 5.24 -6.94 -2.73
CA ARG A 59 6.14 -8.09 -2.80
C ARG A 59 5.53 -9.33 -2.14
N ALA A 60 4.91 -9.18 -0.97
CA ALA A 60 4.27 -10.30 -0.28
C ALA A 60 3.14 -10.91 -1.14
N ALA A 61 2.30 -10.07 -1.74
CA ALA A 61 1.24 -10.51 -2.64
C ALA A 61 1.78 -11.26 -3.87
N ALA A 62 2.93 -10.84 -4.42
CA ALA A 62 3.57 -11.54 -5.54
C ALA A 62 4.07 -12.95 -5.15
N VAL A 63 4.63 -13.10 -3.95
CA VAL A 63 5.06 -14.42 -3.44
C VAL A 63 3.87 -15.35 -3.23
N GLU A 64 2.77 -14.84 -2.66
CA GLU A 64 1.53 -15.62 -2.49
C GLU A 64 0.90 -16.04 -3.82
N ALA A 65 0.99 -15.19 -4.86
CA ALA A 65 0.50 -15.53 -6.19
C ALA A 65 1.33 -16.63 -6.88
N GLU A 66 2.64 -16.70 -6.62
CA GLU A 66 3.49 -17.77 -7.15
C GLU A 66 3.32 -19.11 -6.41
N ASP A 67 2.96 -19.09 -5.12
CA ASP A 67 2.76 -20.30 -4.30
C ASP A 67 1.35 -20.90 -4.43
N ALA A 68 0.45 -20.25 -5.17
CA ALA A 68 -0.92 -20.72 -5.35
C ALA A 68 -0.95 -22.07 -6.12
N PRO A 69 -1.57 -23.14 -5.57
CA PRO A 69 -1.64 -24.43 -6.23
C PRO A 69 -2.44 -24.33 -7.54
N ALA A 70 -1.92 -24.95 -8.59
CA ALA A 70 -2.59 -25.04 -9.89
C ALA A 70 -4.03 -25.54 -9.72
N PRO A 71 -5.02 -24.97 -10.42
CA PRO A 71 -6.38 -25.49 -10.34
C PRO A 71 -6.37 -26.93 -10.87
N ASP A 72 -6.70 -27.88 -10.00
CA ASP A 72 -6.91 -29.27 -10.38
C ASP A 72 -7.94 -29.32 -11.51
N GLY A 73 -7.44 -29.58 -12.72
CA GLY A 73 -8.22 -29.81 -13.92
C GLY A 73 -8.97 -31.13 -13.82
N GLY A 74 -9.95 -31.20 -12.93
CA GLY A 74 -10.91 -32.28 -12.81
C GLY A 74 -11.87 -32.27 -14.00
N THR A 75 -11.48 -32.96 -15.06
CA THR A 75 -12.38 -33.36 -16.15
C THR A 75 -13.59 -34.11 -15.58
N SER A 76 -14.79 -33.70 -15.97
CA SER A 76 -15.97 -34.57 -15.89
C SER A 76 -16.74 -34.44 -17.19
N GLY A 77 -16.42 -35.35 -18.12
CA GLY A 77 -17.19 -35.55 -19.34
C GLY A 77 -18.45 -36.37 -19.06
N PRO A 78 -19.53 -36.18 -19.84
CA PRO A 78 -20.61 -37.16 -19.92
C PRO A 78 -20.24 -38.37 -20.79
#